data_AF-A0A6N9C4N3-F1
#
_entry.id   AF-A0A6N9C4N3-F1
#
_cell.length_a   1.000
_cell.length_b   1.000
_cell.length_c   1.000
_cell.angle_alpha   90.00
_cell.angle_beta   90.00
_cell.angle_gamma   90.00
#
_symmetry.space_group_name_H-M   'P 1'
#
loop_
_entity.id
_entity.type
_entity.pdbx_description
1 polymer ?
#
loop_
_entity_poly.entity_id
_entity_poly.type
_entity_poly.pdbx_seq_one_letter_code
_entity_poly.pdbx_strand_id
1 'polypeptide(L)'
;MVSRPAPTMPRGADSYPGALPMRAGPLATSGVSRRGMFSSLAIRDFRFLWLSSLAASFAMQMQMVARGWLIYDMTSSPLALTWVMLSFMLPSFLFSLAGGVIADRMRKKSIMVVSQLLNAAATAVLATIVYAGDVTFWHFIWFGLFNGTVLSISMPARFSVAPEIVGRERVVNAMALQSSTFNLSRILGPALAGGLIALFAAGDTTSMVGVGLVFYVIAGLSLVSVICTGLLHYRGDPTRTARTTVGADVREGFRFLSKERVVLGLLLVGLVPMTFGFVPTFLMPAFNADVIGGGPDDLGLLMAAMGVGALCGSLLLARLGDMRGKGRVMFAATYVWAVFLLAFALSESLAAAMLVGACVGLAGSLMGSLNMSIVQLAVGQEIRGRVMAIMMMSHGLSPLGLIPISAAAEYVGIEVAILGSAVLLAVSMALLGALFPELRRIDKGHGREETPAGVASDAGQVERGRSTA
;
A
#
# COMPACT_ATOMS: atom_id res chain seq x y z
N MET A 1 28.50 71.04 -40.23
CA MET A 1 29.62 70.45 -39.47
C MET A 1 30.17 69.28 -40.28
N VAL A 2 31.49 69.21 -40.36
CA VAL A 2 32.30 68.49 -41.34
C VAL A 2 32.43 66.98 -41.02
N SER A 3 32.77 66.24 -42.06
CA SER A 3 32.80 64.78 -42.32
C SER A 3 33.90 63.91 -41.67
N ARG A 4 33.66 62.57 -41.72
CA ARG A 4 34.55 61.36 -41.75
C ARG A 4 34.93 60.67 -40.40
N PRO A 5 35.38 59.39 -40.39
CA PRO A 5 34.94 58.18 -41.13
C PRO A 5 34.90 56.89 -40.24
N ALA A 6 34.48 55.74 -40.81
CA ALA A 6 34.45 54.41 -40.16
C ALA A 6 35.83 53.70 -40.12
N PRO A 7 36.12 52.83 -39.12
CA PRO A 7 37.35 52.07 -39.08
C PRO A 7 37.25 50.70 -39.77
N THR A 8 38.36 50.38 -40.44
CA THR A 8 38.72 49.18 -41.20
C THR A 8 39.00 47.95 -40.32
N MET A 9 38.58 46.76 -40.77
CA MET A 9 39.09 45.47 -40.27
C MET A 9 40.29 44.98 -41.12
N PRO A 10 41.34 44.39 -40.53
CA PRO A 10 42.45 43.83 -41.30
C PRO A 10 42.16 42.41 -41.82
N ARG A 11 42.75 42.09 -42.98
CA ARG A 11 42.86 40.75 -43.59
C ARG A 11 44.19 40.08 -43.20
N GLY A 12 44.17 38.75 -43.09
CA GLY A 12 45.34 37.84 -43.07
C GLY A 12 45.83 37.51 -41.65
N ALA A 13 46.26 36.31 -41.28
CA ALA A 13 46.59 35.10 -42.03
C ALA A 13 46.58 33.87 -41.07
N ASP A 14 46.41 32.71 -41.67
CA ASP A 14 46.80 31.34 -41.31
C ASP A 14 47.40 31.04 -39.92
N SER A 15 46.90 29.94 -39.34
CA SER A 15 47.65 28.80 -38.75
C SER A 15 47.09 28.31 -37.41
N TYR A 16 46.33 27.22 -37.46
CA TYR A 16 46.23 26.29 -36.32
C TYR A 16 46.60 24.87 -36.79
N PRO A 17 47.68 24.29 -36.25
CA PRO A 17 48.09 22.93 -36.52
C PRO A 17 47.32 21.94 -35.62
N GLY A 18 47.05 20.73 -36.14
CA GLY A 18 46.80 19.55 -35.31
C GLY A 18 45.36 19.06 -35.23
N ALA A 19 44.79 18.61 -36.35
CA ALA A 19 43.68 17.67 -36.32
C ALA A 19 44.21 16.28 -35.89
N LEU A 20 44.07 15.95 -34.60
CA LEU A 20 44.23 14.57 -34.14
C LEU A 20 42.98 13.78 -34.54
N PRO A 21 43.11 12.61 -35.20
CA PRO A 21 41.96 11.76 -35.46
C PRO A 21 41.42 11.22 -34.12
N MET A 22 40.17 11.55 -33.81
CA MET A 22 39.43 10.89 -32.73
C MET A 22 39.39 9.39 -33.03
N ARG A 23 40.25 8.62 -32.33
CA ARG A 23 40.13 7.17 -32.24
C ARG A 23 38.72 6.86 -31.74
N ALA A 24 37.89 6.30 -32.61
CA ALA A 24 36.70 5.57 -32.21
C ALA A 24 37.15 4.42 -31.31
N GLY A 25 37.11 4.65 -30.00
CA GLY A 25 37.23 3.56 -29.02
C GLY A 25 36.11 2.56 -29.31
N PRO A 26 36.37 1.25 -29.19
CA PRO A 26 35.34 0.25 -29.43
C PRO A 26 34.14 0.60 -28.56
N LEU A 27 32.98 0.77 -29.21
CA LEU A 27 31.69 0.78 -28.54
C LEU A 27 31.66 -0.47 -27.69
N ALA A 28 31.95 -0.30 -26.39
CA ALA A 28 31.72 -1.32 -25.41
C ALA A 28 30.22 -1.59 -25.50
N THR A 29 29.87 -2.63 -26.25
CA THR A 29 28.60 -3.31 -26.17
C THR A 29 28.44 -3.60 -24.70
N SER A 30 27.71 -2.73 -24.01
CA SER A 30 27.41 -2.86 -22.60
C SER A 30 26.76 -4.22 -22.48
N GLY A 31 27.54 -5.15 -21.92
CA GLY A 31 27.09 -6.51 -21.70
C GLY A 31 25.75 -6.38 -21.02
N VAL A 32 24.73 -6.99 -21.61
CA VAL A 32 23.49 -7.32 -20.93
C VAL A 32 23.91 -8.18 -19.75
N SER A 33 24.26 -7.51 -18.65
CA SER A 33 24.57 -8.13 -17.38
C SER A 33 23.39 -9.04 -17.09
N ARG A 34 23.68 -10.32 -16.82
CA ARG A 34 22.70 -11.28 -16.32
C ARG A 34 22.05 -10.69 -15.06
N ARG A 35 21.01 -9.87 -15.23
CA ARG A 35 20.23 -9.28 -14.15
C ARG A 35 19.32 -10.37 -13.62
N GLY A 36 19.87 -11.17 -12.71
CA GLY A 36 19.12 -12.22 -12.03
C GLY A 36 17.96 -11.65 -11.22
N MET A 37 16.95 -12.49 -11.00
CA MET A 37 15.74 -12.21 -10.20
C MET A 37 16.05 -11.61 -8.80
N PHE A 38 17.25 -11.83 -8.28
CA PHE A 38 17.71 -11.39 -6.95
C PHE A 38 18.86 -10.37 -6.98
N SER A 39 19.03 -9.64 -8.08
CA SER A 39 20.17 -8.71 -8.28
C SER A 39 20.29 -7.62 -7.19
N SER A 40 19.20 -7.18 -6.57
CA SER A 40 19.23 -6.23 -5.46
C SER A 40 19.82 -6.84 -4.18
N LEU A 41 19.63 -8.14 -3.93
CA LEU A 41 20.17 -8.83 -2.74
C LEU A 41 21.70 -8.94 -2.73
N ALA A 42 22.36 -8.70 -3.87
CA ALA A 42 23.81 -8.58 -3.93
C ALA A 42 24.34 -7.34 -3.18
N ILE A 43 23.50 -6.32 -2.97
CA ILE A 43 23.87 -5.11 -2.21
C ILE A 43 23.69 -5.41 -0.71
N ARG A 44 24.79 -5.37 0.05
CA ARG A 44 24.82 -5.69 1.49
C ARG A 44 23.75 -4.94 2.29
N ASP A 45 23.69 -3.62 2.14
CA ASP A 45 22.75 -2.78 2.89
C ASP A 45 21.29 -3.06 2.49
N PHE A 46 21.03 -3.37 1.21
CA PHE A 46 19.70 -3.78 0.78
C PHE A 46 19.32 -5.15 1.34
N ARG A 47 20.25 -6.10 1.44
CA ARG A 47 19.99 -7.42 2.03
C ARG A 47 19.56 -7.30 3.50
N PHE A 48 20.23 -6.46 4.28
CA PHE A 48 19.82 -6.19 5.67
C PHE A 48 18.49 -5.43 5.74
N LEU A 49 18.25 -4.47 4.86
CA LEU A 49 16.96 -3.79 4.76
C LEU A 49 15.81 -4.77 4.42
N TRP A 50 16.06 -5.69 3.50
CA TRP A 50 15.10 -6.69 3.08
C TRP A 50 14.81 -7.69 4.21
N LEU A 51 15.84 -8.16 4.93
CA LEU A 51 15.66 -9.05 6.09
C LEU A 51 14.92 -8.36 7.24
N SER A 52 15.23 -7.07 7.47
CA SER A 52 14.47 -6.22 8.40
C SER A 52 12.99 -6.15 7.99
N SER A 53 12.73 -5.81 6.72
CA SER A 53 11.37 -5.72 6.18
C SER A 53 10.61 -7.03 6.25
N LEU A 54 11.30 -8.17 6.04
CA LEU A 54 10.73 -9.51 6.16
C LEU A 54 10.29 -9.77 7.60
N ALA A 55 11.19 -9.61 8.56
CA ALA A 55 10.88 -9.83 9.98
C ALA A 55 9.76 -8.90 10.48
N ALA A 56 9.81 -7.61 10.12
CA ALA A 56 8.77 -6.64 10.46
C ALA A 56 7.40 -6.98 9.83
N SER A 57 7.38 -7.45 8.58
CA SER A 57 6.14 -7.80 7.89
C SER A 57 5.49 -9.03 8.51
N PHE A 58 6.28 -10.05 8.88
CA PHE A 58 5.77 -11.20 9.63
C PHE A 58 5.26 -10.81 11.01
N ALA A 59 6.02 -10.02 11.78
CA ALA A 59 5.60 -9.54 13.09
C ALA A 59 4.25 -8.80 13.00
N MET A 60 4.10 -7.89 12.04
CA MET A 60 2.87 -7.12 11.85
C MET A 60 1.66 -8.02 11.52
N GLN A 61 1.84 -8.99 10.62
CA GLN A 61 0.75 -9.87 10.19
C GLN A 61 0.36 -10.86 11.28
N MET A 62 1.34 -11.41 12.00
CA MET A 62 1.09 -12.27 13.16
C MET A 62 0.40 -11.52 14.29
N GLN A 63 0.83 -10.28 14.56
CA GLN A 63 0.25 -9.42 15.57
C GLN A 63 -1.21 -9.09 15.31
N MET A 64 -1.59 -8.90 14.04
CA MET A 64 -2.99 -8.67 13.66
C MET A 64 -3.88 -9.84 14.08
N VAL A 65 -3.44 -11.08 13.85
CA VAL A 65 -4.17 -12.30 14.24
C VAL A 65 -4.20 -12.49 15.74
N ALA A 66 -3.04 -12.49 16.39
CA ALA A 66 -2.94 -12.73 17.83
C ALA A 66 -3.73 -11.70 18.65
N ARG A 67 -3.67 -10.43 18.24
CA ARG A 67 -4.45 -9.35 18.84
C ARG A 67 -5.94 -9.51 18.57
N GLY A 68 -6.32 -9.78 17.31
CA GLY A 68 -7.72 -9.93 16.93
C GLY A 68 -8.40 -11.09 17.66
N TRP A 69 -7.73 -12.25 17.71
CA TRP A 69 -8.19 -13.42 18.46
C TRP A 69 -8.39 -13.09 19.93
N LEU A 70 -7.35 -12.61 20.62
CA LEU A 70 -7.40 -12.41 22.07
C LEU A 70 -8.38 -11.33 22.51
N ILE A 71 -8.53 -10.24 21.75
CA ILE A 71 -9.54 -9.23 22.05
C ILE A 71 -10.93 -9.84 21.95
N TYR A 72 -11.21 -10.60 20.90
CA TYR A 72 -12.51 -11.19 20.71
C TYR A 72 -12.80 -12.25 21.77
N ASP A 73 -11.84 -13.12 22.05
CA ASP A 73 -11.92 -14.14 23.10
C ASP A 73 -12.23 -13.53 24.47
N MET A 74 -11.62 -12.38 24.80
CA MET A 74 -11.84 -11.69 26.07
C MET A 74 -13.14 -10.89 26.16
N THR A 75 -13.68 -10.41 25.04
CA THR A 75 -14.78 -9.43 25.05
C THR A 75 -16.06 -9.90 24.38
N SER A 76 -15.97 -10.93 23.53
CA SER A 76 -17.02 -11.41 22.63
C SER A 76 -17.72 -10.27 21.86
N SER A 77 -16.99 -9.19 21.58
CA SER A 77 -17.54 -7.95 21.02
C SER A 77 -16.85 -7.59 19.70
N PRO A 78 -17.59 -7.62 18.57
CA PRO A 78 -17.13 -7.07 17.30
C PRO A 78 -16.79 -5.57 17.37
N LEU A 79 -17.49 -4.79 18.22
CA LEU A 79 -17.16 -3.38 18.42
C LEU A 79 -15.79 -3.20 19.10
N ALA A 80 -15.42 -4.06 20.06
CA ALA A 80 -14.13 -3.99 20.72
C ALA A 80 -12.96 -4.13 19.72
N LEU A 81 -13.09 -5.03 18.74
CA LEU A 81 -12.13 -5.17 17.63
C LEU A 81 -11.96 -3.86 16.85
N THR A 82 -13.09 -3.20 16.56
CA THR A 82 -13.11 -1.93 15.83
C THR A 82 -12.49 -0.79 16.64
N TRP A 83 -12.78 -0.71 17.94
CA TRP A 83 -12.18 0.30 18.82
C TRP A 83 -10.65 0.18 18.92
N VAL A 84 -10.12 -1.05 19.01
CA VAL A 84 -8.67 -1.27 19.01
C VAL A 84 -8.04 -0.99 17.66
N MET A 85 -8.74 -1.28 16.57
CA MET A 85 -8.29 -0.90 15.24
C MET A 85 -8.26 0.62 15.07
N LEU A 86 -9.28 1.33 15.56
CA LEU A 86 -9.34 2.80 15.56
C LEU A 86 -8.25 3.41 16.43
N SER A 87 -7.94 2.83 17.59
CA SER A 87 -6.87 3.32 18.46
C SER A 87 -5.50 3.27 17.75
N PHE A 88 -5.31 2.34 16.82
CA PHE A 88 -4.13 2.28 15.96
C PHE A 88 -4.20 3.22 14.75
N MET A 89 -5.33 3.24 14.03
CA MET A 89 -5.49 3.99 12.80
C MET A 89 -5.56 5.50 13.04
N LEU A 90 -6.28 5.95 14.06
CA LEU A 90 -6.52 7.36 14.32
C LEU A 90 -5.23 8.15 14.58
N PRO A 91 -4.30 7.72 15.45
CA PRO A 91 -3.02 8.40 15.61
C PRO A 91 -2.15 8.26 14.36
N SER A 92 -2.19 7.10 13.68
CA SER A 92 -1.41 6.92 12.47
C SER A 92 -1.78 7.96 11.41
N PHE A 93 -3.07 8.28 11.33
CA PHE A 93 -3.64 9.32 10.49
C PHE A 93 -3.27 10.72 10.97
N LEU A 94 -3.56 11.05 12.24
CA LEU A 94 -3.34 12.38 12.81
C LEU A 94 -1.85 12.79 12.80
N PHE A 95 -0.96 11.84 13.09
CA PHE A 95 0.48 12.08 13.15
C PHE A 95 1.22 11.80 11.84
N SER A 96 0.55 11.30 10.79
CA SER A 96 1.19 11.06 9.47
C SER A 96 1.91 12.29 8.91
N LEU A 97 1.29 13.47 9.07
CA LEU A 97 1.85 14.75 8.63
C LEU A 97 3.08 15.15 9.45
N ALA A 98 3.01 15.02 10.78
CA ALA A 98 4.13 15.28 11.67
C ALA A 98 5.29 14.31 11.40
N GLY A 99 4.97 13.04 11.10
CA GLY A 99 5.92 11.99 10.73
C GLY A 99 6.73 12.35 9.50
N GLY A 100 6.10 12.95 8.47
CA GLY A 100 6.81 13.45 7.28
C GLY A 100 7.83 14.55 7.60
N VAL A 101 7.44 15.53 8.42
CA VAL A 101 8.34 16.63 8.83
C VAL A 101 9.52 16.10 9.65
N ILE A 102 9.28 15.14 10.54
CA ILE A 102 10.32 14.47 11.33
C ILE A 102 11.24 13.67 10.40
N ALA A 103 10.68 12.96 9.41
CA ALA A 103 11.42 12.18 8.42
C ALA A 103 12.38 13.03 7.57
N ASP A 104 12.01 14.27 7.28
CA ASP A 104 12.86 15.18 6.51
C ASP A 104 14.00 15.80 7.32
N ARG A 105 13.85 15.89 8.65
CA ARG A 105 14.82 16.56 9.54
C ARG A 105 15.78 15.62 10.24
N MET A 106 15.42 14.36 10.38
CA MET A 106 16.23 13.35 11.08
C MET A 106 16.81 12.34 10.10
N ARG A 107 17.89 11.67 10.52
CA ARG A 107 18.48 10.58 9.72
C ARG A 107 17.49 9.44 9.58
N LYS A 108 17.21 9.01 8.35
CA LYS A 108 16.20 7.97 8.06
C LYS A 108 16.49 6.66 8.78
N LYS A 109 17.77 6.26 8.86
CA LYS A 109 18.19 5.07 9.64
C LYS A 109 17.80 5.20 11.11
N SER A 110 18.06 6.35 11.73
CA SER A 110 17.76 6.58 13.15
C SER A 110 16.27 6.48 13.43
N ILE A 111 15.44 7.07 12.57
CA ILE A 111 13.98 6.97 12.67
C ILE A 111 13.54 5.52 12.60
N MET A 112 14.04 4.77 11.61
CA MET A 112 13.68 3.37 11.45
C MET A 112 14.09 2.52 12.65
N VAL A 113 15.32 2.68 13.17
CA VAL A 113 15.81 1.90 14.32
C VAL A 113 15.03 2.24 15.58
N VAL A 114 14.87 3.53 15.90
CA VAL A 114 14.15 3.97 17.12
C VAL A 114 12.69 3.53 17.06
N SER A 115 12.01 3.73 15.93
CA SER A 115 10.60 3.33 15.79
C SER A 115 10.40 1.82 15.93
N GLN A 116 11.31 1.03 15.35
CA GLN A 116 11.24 -0.44 15.48
C GLN A 116 11.57 -0.89 16.90
N LEU A 117 12.52 -0.25 17.58
CA LEU A 117 12.90 -0.56 18.96
C LEU A 117 11.74 -0.25 19.91
N LEU A 118 11.10 0.91 19.75
CA LEU A 118 9.91 1.30 20.50
C LEU A 118 8.79 0.28 20.32
N ASN A 119 8.53 -0.18 19.08
CA ASN A 119 7.52 -1.20 18.81
C ASN A 119 7.89 -2.58 19.37
N ALA A 120 9.16 -2.98 19.30
CA ALA A 120 9.64 -4.23 19.87
C ALA A 120 9.48 -4.22 21.40
N ALA A 121 9.85 -3.11 22.05
CA ALA A 121 9.69 -2.92 23.49
C ALA A 121 8.22 -2.93 23.90
N ALA A 122 7.36 -2.16 23.22
CA ALA A 122 5.93 -2.14 23.52
C ALA A 122 5.28 -3.52 23.31
N THR A 123 5.68 -4.25 22.27
CA THR A 123 5.20 -5.61 22.02
C THR A 123 5.67 -6.57 23.11
N ALA A 124 6.92 -6.45 23.60
CA ALA A 124 7.43 -7.27 24.69
C ALA A 124 6.73 -6.97 26.03
N VAL A 125 6.41 -5.70 26.30
CA VAL A 125 5.61 -5.31 27.47
C VAL A 125 4.21 -5.93 27.38
N LEU A 126 3.54 -5.80 26.23
CA LEU A 126 2.23 -6.42 26.01
C LEU A 126 2.31 -7.96 26.13
N ALA A 127 3.35 -8.59 25.58
CA ALA A 127 3.59 -10.02 25.72
C ALA A 127 3.65 -10.45 27.18
N THR A 128 4.35 -9.68 28.01
CA THR A 128 4.52 -9.96 29.45
C THR A 128 3.18 -9.84 30.18
N ILE A 129 2.40 -8.80 29.89
CA ILE A 129 1.07 -8.58 30.49
C ILE A 129 0.11 -9.70 30.11
N VAL A 130 0.09 -10.09 28.82
CA VAL A 130 -0.74 -11.19 28.32
C VAL A 130 -0.32 -12.52 28.95
N TYR A 131 0.97 -12.81 28.99
CA TYR A 131 1.51 -14.02 29.59
C TYR A 131 1.20 -14.13 31.09
N ALA A 132 1.21 -13.00 31.81
CA ALA A 132 0.85 -12.94 33.22
C ALA A 132 -0.66 -13.15 33.49
N GLY A 133 -1.51 -13.01 32.47
CA GLY A 133 -2.97 -13.09 32.61
C GLY A 133 -3.64 -11.79 33.08
N ASP A 134 -2.87 -10.70 33.25
CA ASP A 134 -3.37 -9.39 33.71
C ASP A 134 -3.87 -8.50 32.55
N VAL A 135 -3.95 -9.05 31.34
CA VAL A 135 -4.34 -8.28 30.16
C VAL A 135 -5.79 -7.82 30.24
N THR A 136 -6.03 -6.61 29.79
CA THR A 136 -7.36 -6.01 29.69
C THR A 136 -7.52 -5.34 28.33
N PHE A 137 -8.77 -5.09 27.94
CA PHE A 137 -9.09 -4.33 26.72
C PHE A 137 -8.30 -3.01 26.59
N TRP A 138 -8.12 -2.28 27.69
CA TRP A 138 -7.42 -1.00 27.70
C TRP A 138 -5.93 -1.11 27.35
N HIS A 139 -5.28 -2.23 27.67
CA HIS A 139 -3.90 -2.46 27.25
C HIS A 139 -3.77 -2.47 25.72
N PHE A 140 -4.74 -3.03 25.00
CA PHE A 140 -4.77 -3.00 23.54
C PHE A 140 -5.06 -1.62 22.98
N ILE A 141 -5.90 -0.82 23.64
CA ILE A 141 -6.17 0.57 23.25
C ILE A 141 -4.88 1.39 23.36
N TRP A 142 -4.19 1.36 24.50
CA TRP A 142 -2.94 2.08 24.70
C TRP A 142 -1.83 1.59 23.77
N PHE A 143 -1.73 0.27 23.59
CA PHE A 143 -0.79 -0.32 22.65
C PHE A 143 -1.06 0.17 21.23
N GLY A 144 -2.32 0.17 20.77
CA GLY A 144 -2.71 0.68 19.47
C GLY A 144 -2.37 2.16 19.29
N LEU A 145 -2.69 2.99 20.29
CA LEU A 145 -2.38 4.42 20.27
C LEU A 145 -0.89 4.70 20.08
N PHE A 146 -0.07 3.96 20.82
CA PHE A 146 1.38 4.04 20.74
C PHE A 146 1.91 3.54 19.40
N ASN A 147 1.52 2.33 19.00
CA ASN A 147 1.97 1.66 17.77
C ASN A 147 1.60 2.47 16.52
N GLY A 148 0.39 3.06 16.49
CA GLY A 148 -0.09 3.93 15.41
C GLY A 148 0.73 5.21 15.28
N THR A 149 1.04 5.85 16.41
CA THR A 149 1.89 7.05 16.47
C THR A 149 3.29 6.73 15.95
N VAL A 150 3.92 5.67 16.44
CA VAL A 150 5.25 5.25 16.01
C VAL A 150 5.27 4.89 14.51
N LEU A 151 4.23 4.19 14.02
CA LEU A 151 4.14 3.80 12.61
C LEU A 151 4.12 5.03 11.69
N SER A 152 3.35 6.06 12.06
CA SER A 152 3.20 7.29 11.26
C SER A 152 4.54 7.98 10.96
N ILE A 153 5.47 7.95 11.93
CA ILE A 153 6.80 8.54 11.82
C ILE A 153 7.72 7.65 10.97
N SER A 154 7.55 6.33 11.07
CA SER A 154 8.45 5.37 10.42
C SER A 154 8.18 5.12 8.93
N MET A 155 6.93 5.26 8.47
CA MET A 155 6.51 4.88 7.12
C MET A 155 7.17 5.71 6.01
N PRO A 156 7.25 7.05 6.09
CA PRO A 156 7.93 7.86 5.07
C PRO A 156 9.40 7.48 4.90
N ALA A 157 10.10 7.25 6.01
CA ALA A 157 11.50 6.82 6.00
C ALA A 157 11.65 5.44 5.34
N ARG A 158 10.75 4.48 5.63
CA ARG A 158 10.81 3.12 5.05
C ARG A 158 10.65 3.12 3.53
N PHE A 159 9.77 3.94 2.97
CA PHE A 159 9.53 3.96 1.53
C PHE A 159 10.66 4.62 0.72
N SER A 160 11.40 5.56 1.30
CA SER A 160 12.48 6.27 0.57
C SER A 160 13.82 5.53 0.59
N VAL A 161 14.10 4.78 1.67
CA VAL A 161 15.42 4.17 1.92
C VAL A 161 15.78 3.09 0.90
N ALA A 162 14.82 2.25 0.49
CA ALA A 162 15.09 1.19 -0.49
C ALA A 162 15.57 1.75 -1.85
N PRO A 163 14.86 2.72 -2.49
CA PRO A 163 15.35 3.37 -3.70
C PRO A 163 16.74 4.03 -3.55
N GLU A 164 17.02 4.66 -2.41
CA GLU A 164 18.29 5.34 -2.13
C GLU A 164 19.48 4.37 -2.02
N ILE A 165 19.27 3.17 -1.46
CA ILE A 165 20.33 2.15 -1.28
C ILE A 165 20.66 1.43 -2.59
N VAL A 166 19.65 1.09 -3.41
CA VAL A 166 19.87 0.22 -4.59
C VAL A 166 20.19 0.98 -5.86
N GLY A 167 19.90 2.29 -5.89
CA GLY A 167 20.07 3.13 -7.08
C GLY A 167 19.03 2.84 -8.18
N ARG A 168 18.87 3.80 -9.11
CA ARG A 168 17.80 3.82 -10.15
C ARG A 168 17.70 2.53 -10.95
N GLU A 169 18.81 1.86 -11.21
CA GLU A 169 18.91 0.67 -12.03
C GLU A 169 18.26 -0.57 -11.41
N ARG A 170 18.21 -0.66 -10.06
CA ARG A 170 17.74 -1.83 -9.31
C ARG A 170 16.47 -1.57 -8.50
N VAL A 171 15.92 -0.35 -8.55
CA VAL A 171 14.69 0.03 -7.81
C VAL A 171 13.54 -0.92 -8.13
N VAL A 172 13.30 -1.23 -9.41
CA VAL A 172 12.19 -2.12 -9.80
C VAL A 172 12.34 -3.50 -9.16
N ASN A 173 13.55 -4.08 -9.18
CA ASN A 173 13.81 -5.36 -8.53
C ASN A 173 13.65 -5.28 -7.01
N ALA A 174 14.13 -4.20 -6.39
CA ALA A 174 13.97 -3.97 -4.95
C ALA A 174 12.50 -3.84 -4.52
N MET A 175 11.70 -3.07 -5.27
CA MET A 175 10.26 -2.90 -5.03
C MET A 175 9.50 -4.21 -5.24
N ALA A 176 9.89 -5.00 -6.25
CA ALA A 176 9.33 -6.33 -6.46
C ALA A 176 9.61 -7.26 -5.27
N LEU A 177 10.86 -7.31 -4.77
CA LEU A 177 11.21 -8.08 -3.56
C LEU A 177 10.44 -7.60 -2.32
N GLN A 178 10.28 -6.28 -2.15
CA GLN A 178 9.53 -5.71 -1.02
C GLN A 178 8.04 -6.11 -1.08
N SER A 179 7.44 -6.02 -2.27
CA SER A 179 6.05 -6.43 -2.50
C SER A 179 5.86 -7.94 -2.27
N SER A 180 6.79 -8.76 -2.77
CA SER A 180 6.77 -10.21 -2.52
C SER A 180 6.86 -10.54 -1.04
N THR A 181 7.74 -9.85 -0.29
CA THR A 181 7.83 -9.98 1.17
C THR A 181 6.49 -9.67 1.85
N PHE A 182 5.85 -8.56 1.50
CA PHE A 182 4.57 -8.18 2.10
C PHE A 182 3.46 -9.19 1.79
N ASN A 183 3.37 -9.65 0.54
CA ASN A 183 2.39 -10.67 0.14
C ASN A 183 2.65 -12.01 0.84
N LEU A 184 3.91 -12.42 0.95
CA LEU A 184 4.29 -13.66 1.64
C LEU A 184 3.92 -13.60 3.13
N SER A 185 4.28 -12.51 3.81
CA SER A 185 3.90 -12.32 5.22
C SER A 185 2.39 -12.23 5.40
N ARG A 186 1.64 -11.65 4.46
CA ARG A 186 0.17 -11.60 4.52
C ARG A 186 -0.48 -12.98 4.43
N ILE A 187 0.17 -13.92 3.73
CA ILE A 187 -0.33 -15.30 3.59
C ILE A 187 0.14 -16.15 4.77
N LEU A 188 1.44 -16.18 5.01
CA LEU A 188 2.05 -17.09 5.98
C LEU A 188 1.99 -16.55 7.41
N GLY A 189 2.01 -15.23 7.60
CA GLY A 189 1.97 -14.62 8.94
C GLY A 189 0.73 -15.02 9.73
N PRO A 190 -0.49 -14.89 9.19
CA PRO A 190 -1.70 -15.32 9.88
C PRO A 190 -1.71 -16.81 10.23
N ALA A 191 -1.33 -17.68 9.28
CA ALA A 191 -1.25 -19.12 9.51
C ALA A 191 -0.21 -19.49 10.59
N LEU A 192 0.95 -18.83 10.59
CA LEU A 192 1.97 -19.03 11.63
C LEU A 192 1.49 -18.55 12.99
N ALA A 193 0.82 -17.39 13.07
CA ALA A 193 0.28 -16.92 14.34
C ALA A 193 -0.79 -17.87 14.89
N GLY A 194 -1.80 -18.20 14.08
CA GLY A 194 -2.86 -19.13 14.49
C GLY A 194 -2.32 -20.49 14.91
N GLY A 195 -1.46 -21.09 14.08
CA GLY A 195 -0.84 -22.38 14.37
C GLY A 195 0.07 -22.37 15.60
N LEU A 196 0.84 -21.30 15.84
CA LEU A 196 1.66 -21.17 17.05
C LEU A 196 0.81 -20.97 18.31
N ILE A 197 -0.31 -20.23 18.21
CA ILE A 197 -1.25 -20.08 19.33
C ILE A 197 -1.83 -21.46 19.66
N ALA A 198 -2.33 -22.20 18.67
CA ALA A 198 -2.87 -23.54 18.86
C ALA A 198 -1.82 -24.53 19.41
N LEU A 199 -0.57 -24.46 18.93
CA LEU A 199 0.52 -25.30 19.42
C LEU A 199 0.87 -25.01 20.88
N PHE A 200 1.02 -23.73 21.26
CA PHE A 200 1.38 -23.35 22.62
C PHE A 200 0.22 -23.46 23.62
N ALA A 201 -1.01 -23.43 23.13
CA ALA A 201 -2.22 -23.67 23.90
C ALA A 201 -2.32 -25.10 24.45
N ALA A 202 -1.59 -26.08 23.90
CA ALA A 202 -1.57 -27.47 24.35
C ALA A 202 -2.98 -28.11 24.53
N GLY A 203 -3.97 -27.64 23.77
CA GLY A 203 -5.37 -28.07 23.84
C GLY A 203 -6.34 -27.08 24.50
N ASP A 204 -5.83 -26.06 25.23
CA ASP A 204 -6.62 -24.97 25.80
C ASP A 204 -6.46 -23.70 24.94
N THR A 205 -7.22 -23.63 23.85
CA THR A 205 -7.16 -22.54 22.84
C THR A 205 -7.54 -21.17 23.38
N THR A 206 -8.15 -21.12 24.56
CA THR A 206 -8.48 -19.94 25.38
C THR A 206 -7.33 -19.48 26.28
N SER A 207 -6.23 -20.24 26.36
CA SER A 207 -5.15 -19.91 27.28
C SER A 207 -4.37 -18.66 26.84
N MET A 208 -4.45 -17.61 27.66
CA MET A 208 -3.68 -16.37 27.50
C MET A 208 -2.16 -16.62 27.45
N VAL A 209 -1.69 -17.72 28.05
CA VAL A 209 -0.28 -18.13 28.03
C VAL A 209 0.20 -18.41 26.60
N GLY A 210 -0.59 -19.17 25.83
CA GLY A 210 -0.27 -19.51 24.44
C GLY A 210 -0.17 -18.26 23.57
N VAL A 211 -1.12 -17.33 23.72
CA VAL A 211 -1.10 -16.05 23.01
C VAL A 211 0.08 -15.18 23.45
N GLY A 212 0.39 -15.13 24.76
CA GLY A 212 1.53 -14.39 25.31
C GLY A 212 2.87 -14.86 24.75
N LEU A 213 3.07 -16.18 24.63
CA LEU A 213 4.24 -16.78 23.99
C LEU A 213 4.37 -16.37 22.52
N VAL A 214 3.27 -16.31 21.77
CA VAL A 214 3.27 -15.80 20.39
C VAL A 214 3.62 -14.31 20.35
N PHE A 215 3.14 -13.48 21.28
CA PHE A 215 3.58 -12.09 21.38
C PHE A 215 5.08 -11.94 21.67
N TYR A 216 5.70 -12.85 22.44
CA TYR A 216 7.16 -12.88 22.58
C TYR A 216 7.86 -13.24 21.27
N VAL A 217 7.33 -14.18 20.48
CA VAL A 217 7.86 -14.48 19.13
C VAL A 217 7.78 -13.24 18.23
N ILE A 218 6.67 -12.51 18.26
CA ILE A 218 6.47 -11.26 17.51
C ILE A 218 7.46 -10.17 17.97
N ALA A 219 7.70 -10.04 19.28
CA ALA A 219 8.70 -9.14 19.82
C ALA A 219 10.12 -9.52 19.36
N GLY A 220 10.44 -10.82 19.32
CA GLY A 220 11.70 -11.35 18.79
C GLY A 220 11.90 -11.02 17.31
N LEU A 221 10.89 -11.23 16.47
CA LEU A 221 10.92 -10.83 15.06
C LEU A 221 11.12 -9.31 14.90
N SER A 222 10.45 -8.51 15.72
CA SER A 222 10.63 -7.06 15.74
C SER A 222 12.06 -6.67 16.14
N LEU A 223 12.66 -7.37 17.09
CA LEU A 223 14.06 -7.16 17.50
C LEU A 223 15.05 -7.57 16.40
N VAL A 224 14.81 -8.69 15.70
CA VAL A 224 15.59 -9.07 14.50
C VAL A 224 15.54 -7.96 13.47
N SER A 225 14.37 -7.35 13.27
CA SER A 225 14.19 -6.20 12.38
C SER A 225 15.02 -4.98 12.80
N VAL A 226 15.05 -4.67 14.11
CA VAL A 226 15.90 -3.62 14.70
C VAL A 226 17.37 -3.90 14.43
N ILE A 227 17.84 -5.10 14.74
CA ILE A 227 19.24 -5.51 14.59
C ILE A 227 19.65 -5.39 13.11
N CYS A 228 18.86 -5.94 12.20
CA CYS A 228 19.12 -5.85 10.76
C CYS A 228 19.18 -4.40 10.28
N THR A 229 18.26 -3.55 10.73
CA THR A 229 18.26 -2.10 10.41
C THR A 229 19.49 -1.39 10.98
N GLY A 230 19.93 -1.78 12.19
CA GLY A 230 21.12 -1.26 12.85
C GLY A 230 22.42 -1.56 12.09
N LEU A 231 22.47 -2.68 11.36
CA LEU A 231 23.63 -3.13 10.58
C LEU A 231 23.80 -2.43 9.21
N LEU A 232 22.88 -1.55 8.80
CA LEU A 232 23.03 -0.75 7.59
C LEU A 232 24.18 0.25 7.74
N HIS A 233 25.01 0.41 6.71
CA HIS A 233 25.98 1.52 6.67
C HIS A 233 25.30 2.83 6.25
N TYR A 234 24.28 2.72 5.40
CA TYR A 234 23.42 3.82 4.98
C TYR A 234 22.84 4.60 6.17
N ARG A 235 23.10 5.91 6.21
CA ARG A 235 22.58 6.82 7.26
C ARG A 235 21.29 7.52 6.84
N GLY A 236 21.17 7.84 5.56
CA GLY A 236 20.05 8.62 5.00
C GLY A 236 20.00 10.02 5.57
N ASP A 237 20.88 10.89 5.08
CA ASP A 237 21.00 12.25 5.59
C ASP A 237 19.75 13.09 5.30
N PRO A 238 19.41 14.04 6.18
CA PRO A 238 18.22 14.88 6.05
C PRO A 238 18.18 15.65 4.72
N THR A 239 17.06 15.61 4.02
CA THR A 239 16.82 16.44 2.83
C THR A 239 16.30 17.81 3.26
N ARG A 240 17.09 18.87 3.04
CA ARG A 240 16.85 20.26 3.46
C ARG A 240 15.70 21.00 2.72
N THR A 241 14.69 20.31 2.22
CA THR A 241 13.77 20.85 1.18
C THR A 241 12.34 21.18 1.60
N ALA A 242 11.92 21.02 2.86
CA ALA A 242 10.57 21.40 3.27
C ALA A 242 10.43 22.92 3.47
N ARG A 243 10.02 23.64 2.40
CA ARG A 243 9.74 25.09 2.39
C ARG A 243 8.26 25.45 2.58
N THR A 244 7.34 24.48 2.59
CA THR A 244 5.89 24.75 2.73
C THR A 244 5.37 24.39 4.11
N THR A 245 4.38 25.13 4.60
CA THR A 245 3.70 24.85 5.87
C THR A 245 2.67 23.74 5.66
N VAL A 246 2.73 22.69 6.47
CA VAL A 246 1.85 21.49 6.39
C VAL A 246 0.36 21.83 6.24
N GLY A 247 -0.14 22.83 6.96
CA GLY A 247 -1.55 23.25 6.88
C GLY A 247 -1.93 23.91 5.55
N ALA A 248 -0.98 24.56 4.88
CA ALA A 248 -1.20 25.14 3.56
C ALA A 248 -1.36 24.03 2.50
N ASP A 249 -0.55 22.98 2.58
CA ASP A 249 -0.60 21.84 1.65
C ASP A 249 -1.91 21.04 1.78
N VAL A 250 -2.42 20.85 3.02
CA VAL A 250 -3.74 20.20 3.25
C VAL A 250 -4.88 21.05 2.69
N ARG A 251 -4.88 22.37 2.96
CA ARG A 251 -5.92 23.29 2.47
C ARG A 251 -5.89 23.42 0.95
N GLU A 252 -4.71 23.38 0.35
CA GLU A 252 -4.54 23.36 -1.11
C GLU A 252 -5.06 22.04 -1.70
N GLY A 253 -4.77 20.90 -1.06
CA GLY A 253 -5.28 19.58 -1.45
C GLY A 253 -6.81 19.49 -1.47
N PHE A 254 -7.49 19.95 -0.41
CA PHE A 254 -8.95 20.00 -0.38
C PHE A 254 -9.56 20.96 -1.42
N ARG A 255 -8.92 22.10 -1.65
CA ARG A 255 -9.35 23.05 -2.69
C ARG A 255 -9.20 22.45 -4.09
N PHE A 256 -8.13 21.70 -4.32
CA PHE A 256 -7.89 21.00 -5.58
C PHE A 256 -8.96 19.92 -5.83
N LEU A 257 -9.28 19.12 -4.81
CA LEU A 257 -10.35 18.11 -4.86
C LEU A 257 -11.70 18.67 -5.27
N SER A 258 -12.06 19.83 -4.72
CA SER A 258 -13.35 20.46 -5.00
C SER A 258 -13.49 20.95 -6.45
N LYS A 259 -12.37 21.12 -7.17
CA LYS A 259 -12.36 21.60 -8.56
C LYS A 259 -12.37 20.48 -9.59
N GLU A 260 -11.82 19.31 -9.27
CA GLU A 260 -11.71 18.20 -10.22
C GLU A 260 -12.65 17.03 -9.90
N ARG A 261 -13.82 17.04 -10.56
CA ARG A 261 -14.90 16.06 -10.33
C ARG A 261 -14.45 14.61 -10.59
N VAL A 262 -13.58 14.39 -11.57
CA VAL A 262 -13.02 13.06 -11.88
C VAL A 262 -12.12 12.55 -10.75
N VAL A 263 -11.28 13.41 -10.19
CA VAL A 263 -10.37 13.07 -9.08
C VAL A 263 -11.17 12.74 -7.83
N LEU A 264 -12.21 13.52 -7.52
CA LEU A 264 -13.13 13.23 -6.42
C LEU A 264 -13.82 11.87 -6.61
N GLY A 265 -14.33 11.59 -7.81
CA GLY A 265 -14.96 10.30 -8.13
C GLY A 265 -14.01 9.12 -7.96
N LEU A 266 -12.76 9.24 -8.41
CA LEU A 266 -11.73 8.20 -8.23
C LEU A 266 -11.37 7.96 -6.77
N LEU A 267 -11.32 9.01 -5.95
CA LEU A 267 -11.06 8.89 -4.52
C LEU A 267 -12.21 8.19 -3.79
N LEU A 268 -13.46 8.51 -4.12
CA LEU A 268 -14.62 7.82 -3.58
C LEU A 268 -14.64 6.34 -3.97
N VAL A 269 -14.26 6.02 -5.21
CA VAL A 269 -14.11 4.62 -5.68
C VAL A 269 -12.96 3.90 -4.97
N GLY A 270 -11.95 4.60 -4.46
CA GLY A 270 -10.95 4.01 -3.56
C GLY A 270 -11.44 3.81 -2.13
N LEU A 271 -12.19 4.77 -1.60
CA LEU A 271 -12.61 4.79 -0.21
C LEU A 271 -13.74 3.79 0.08
N VAL A 272 -14.76 3.73 -0.77
CA VAL A 272 -15.96 2.91 -0.56
C VAL A 272 -15.61 1.42 -0.44
N PRO A 273 -14.84 0.81 -1.36
CA PRO A 273 -14.48 -0.60 -1.26
C PRO A 273 -13.51 -0.89 -0.12
N MET A 274 -12.67 0.09 0.27
CA MET A 274 -11.82 -0.05 1.46
C MET A 274 -12.63 -0.06 2.76
N THR A 275 -13.75 0.66 2.78
CA THR A 275 -14.64 0.75 3.96
C THR A 275 -15.53 -0.48 4.09
N PHE A 276 -16.21 -0.88 3.01
CA PHE A 276 -17.20 -1.96 3.06
C PHE A 276 -16.65 -3.33 2.64
N GLY A 277 -15.71 -3.38 1.70
CA GLY A 277 -15.20 -4.64 1.17
C GLY A 277 -14.21 -5.35 2.09
N PHE A 278 -13.49 -4.61 2.94
CA PHE A 278 -12.53 -5.18 3.90
C PHE A 278 -13.16 -5.63 5.23
N VAL A 279 -14.46 -5.41 5.42
CA VAL A 279 -15.18 -5.79 6.66
C VAL A 279 -14.89 -7.22 7.12
N PRO A 280 -14.93 -8.27 6.26
CA PRO A 280 -14.62 -9.62 6.71
C PRO A 280 -13.20 -9.76 7.28
N THR A 281 -12.23 -9.01 6.77
CA THR A 281 -10.85 -9.06 7.29
C THR A 281 -10.78 -8.56 8.74
N PHE A 282 -11.62 -7.58 9.09
CA PHE A 282 -11.64 -6.98 10.43
C PHE A 282 -12.52 -7.77 11.40
N LEU A 283 -13.66 -8.27 10.93
CA LEU A 283 -14.58 -9.09 11.72
C LEU A 283 -14.21 -10.59 11.68
N MET A 284 -13.09 -10.96 11.07
CA MET A 284 -12.67 -12.36 10.93
C MET A 284 -12.59 -13.09 12.27
N PRO A 285 -12.02 -12.51 13.36
CA PRO A 285 -11.98 -13.20 14.65
C PRO A 285 -13.39 -13.53 15.16
N ALA A 286 -14.32 -12.60 15.01
CA ALA A 286 -15.71 -12.78 15.40
C ALA A 286 -16.41 -13.84 14.54
N PHE A 287 -16.27 -13.75 13.21
CA PHE A 287 -16.83 -14.72 12.27
C PHE A 287 -16.31 -16.14 12.53
N ASN A 288 -15.01 -16.28 12.78
CA ASN A 288 -14.40 -17.58 13.08
C ASN A 288 -14.93 -18.18 14.38
N ALA A 289 -15.06 -17.38 15.44
CA ALA A 289 -15.53 -17.85 16.74
C ALA A 289 -17.04 -18.18 16.73
N ASP A 290 -17.88 -17.28 16.20
CA ASP A 290 -19.34 -17.39 16.35
C ASP A 290 -20.02 -18.18 15.23
N VAL A 291 -19.53 -18.09 13.99
CA VAL A 291 -20.16 -18.74 12.82
C VAL A 291 -19.51 -20.07 12.52
N ILE A 292 -18.17 -20.11 12.47
CA ILE A 292 -17.42 -21.34 12.17
C ILE A 292 -17.25 -22.22 13.41
N GLY A 293 -17.23 -21.62 14.62
CA GLY A 293 -16.87 -22.34 15.86
C GLY A 293 -15.40 -22.76 15.89
N GLY A 294 -14.55 -22.07 15.14
CA GLY A 294 -13.15 -22.42 14.90
C GLY A 294 -12.19 -21.85 15.95
N GLY A 295 -11.01 -22.48 16.02
CA GLY A 295 -9.90 -22.05 16.88
C GLY A 295 -9.03 -20.94 16.28
N PRO A 296 -7.92 -20.57 16.96
CA PRO A 296 -6.98 -19.59 16.46
C PRO A 296 -6.22 -20.05 15.20
N ASP A 297 -6.02 -21.36 15.05
CA ASP A 297 -5.48 -21.99 13.84
C ASP A 297 -6.42 -21.84 12.64
N ASP A 298 -7.72 -22.05 12.83
CA ASP A 298 -8.74 -21.83 11.80
C ASP A 298 -8.78 -20.36 11.36
N LEU A 299 -8.73 -19.43 12.32
CA LEU A 299 -8.62 -17.99 12.04
C LEU A 299 -7.38 -17.70 11.18
N GLY A 300 -6.23 -18.28 11.54
CA GLY A 300 -5.00 -18.16 10.77
C GLY A 300 -5.13 -18.68 9.34
N LEU A 301 -5.78 -19.83 9.17
CA LEU A 301 -6.04 -20.47 7.87
C LEU A 301 -7.01 -19.66 7.01
N LEU A 302 -8.10 -19.12 7.58
CA LEU A 302 -9.05 -18.26 6.88
C LEU A 302 -8.37 -16.99 6.34
N MET A 303 -7.58 -16.31 7.17
CA MET A 303 -6.85 -15.12 6.76
C MET A 303 -5.76 -15.44 5.72
N ALA A 304 -5.08 -16.58 5.86
CA ALA A 304 -4.13 -17.06 4.86
C ALA A 304 -4.81 -17.34 3.52
N ALA A 305 -5.98 -17.98 3.52
CA ALA A 305 -6.76 -18.26 2.31
C ALA A 305 -7.17 -16.96 1.58
N MET A 306 -7.65 -15.95 2.31
CA MET A 306 -7.89 -14.61 1.74
C MET A 306 -6.61 -14.00 1.16
N GLY A 307 -5.48 -14.17 1.84
CA GLY A 307 -4.17 -13.72 1.38
C GLY A 307 -3.74 -14.37 0.05
N VAL A 308 -3.94 -15.69 -0.07
CA VAL A 308 -3.65 -16.47 -1.30
C VAL A 308 -4.53 -15.98 -2.44
N GLY A 309 -5.83 -15.85 -2.19
CA GLY A 309 -6.77 -15.28 -3.13
C GLY A 309 -6.33 -13.90 -3.63
N ALA A 310 -5.96 -13.02 -2.70
CA ALA A 310 -5.49 -11.68 -3.04
C ALA A 310 -4.18 -11.67 -3.85
N LEU A 311 -3.26 -12.62 -3.61
CA LEU A 311 -2.09 -12.80 -4.47
C LEU A 311 -2.51 -13.24 -5.88
N CYS A 312 -3.40 -14.25 -5.99
CA CYS A 312 -3.94 -14.70 -7.28
C CYS A 312 -4.63 -13.56 -8.05
N GLY A 313 -5.39 -12.70 -7.37
CA GLY A 313 -6.02 -11.53 -7.99
C GLY A 313 -5.03 -10.51 -8.55
N SER A 314 -3.94 -10.25 -7.83
CA SER A 314 -2.88 -9.36 -8.31
C SER A 314 -2.12 -9.94 -9.52
N LEU A 315 -1.86 -11.25 -9.51
CA LEU A 315 -1.23 -11.96 -10.64
C LEU A 315 -2.16 -12.04 -11.86
N LEU A 316 -3.46 -12.21 -11.62
CA LEU A 316 -4.47 -12.18 -12.68
C LEU A 316 -4.48 -10.81 -13.37
N LEU A 317 -4.45 -9.71 -12.62
CA LEU A 317 -4.35 -8.37 -13.21
C LEU A 317 -3.06 -8.20 -14.02
N ALA A 318 -1.93 -8.66 -13.48
CA ALA A 318 -0.65 -8.61 -14.19
C ALA A 318 -0.67 -9.40 -15.50
N ARG A 319 -1.33 -10.57 -15.51
CA ARG A 319 -1.55 -11.39 -16.71
C ARG A 319 -2.47 -10.72 -17.72
N LEU A 320 -3.53 -10.06 -17.25
CA LEU A 320 -4.48 -9.36 -18.10
C LEU A 320 -3.86 -8.12 -18.77
N GLY A 321 -2.86 -7.49 -18.14
CA GLY A 321 -2.08 -6.40 -18.73
C GLY A 321 -2.90 -5.15 -19.03
N ASP A 322 -2.57 -4.46 -20.13
CA ASP A 322 -3.28 -3.25 -20.57
C ASP A 322 -4.60 -3.61 -21.27
N MET A 323 -5.67 -3.72 -20.47
CA MET A 323 -7.02 -3.96 -20.98
C MET A 323 -7.73 -2.67 -21.39
N ARG A 324 -8.60 -2.78 -22.40
CA ARG A 324 -9.58 -1.73 -22.74
C ARG A 324 -10.73 -1.75 -21.73
N GLY A 325 -11.26 -0.58 -21.41
CA GLY A 325 -12.41 -0.40 -20.53
C GLY A 325 -12.09 -0.61 -19.06
N LYS A 326 -10.91 -0.17 -18.60
CA LYS A 326 -10.44 -0.30 -17.19
C LYS A 326 -11.49 0.13 -16.18
N GLY A 327 -12.18 1.24 -16.45
CA GLY A 327 -13.30 1.71 -15.63
C GLY A 327 -14.40 0.65 -15.48
N ARG A 328 -14.88 0.07 -16.57
CA ARG A 328 -15.93 -0.98 -16.55
C ARG A 328 -15.46 -2.24 -15.81
N VAL A 329 -14.23 -2.67 -16.06
CA VAL A 329 -13.64 -3.83 -15.37
C VAL A 329 -13.54 -3.58 -13.87
N MET A 330 -13.20 -2.37 -13.45
CA MET A 330 -13.14 -1.99 -12.04
C MET A 330 -14.51 -2.10 -11.37
N PHE A 331 -15.56 -1.52 -11.96
CA PHE A 331 -16.93 -1.66 -11.42
C PHE A 331 -17.39 -3.13 -11.41
N ALA A 332 -17.15 -3.87 -12.48
CA ALA A 332 -17.48 -5.29 -12.56
C ALA A 332 -16.78 -6.11 -11.46
N ALA A 333 -15.49 -5.88 -11.24
CA ALA A 333 -14.72 -6.52 -10.18
C ALA A 333 -15.29 -6.20 -8.79
N THR A 334 -15.78 -4.97 -8.56
CA THR A 334 -16.41 -4.63 -7.28
C THR A 334 -17.75 -5.33 -7.08
N TYR A 335 -18.57 -5.50 -8.12
CA TYR A 335 -19.82 -6.27 -8.00
C TYR A 335 -19.55 -7.76 -7.77
N VAL A 336 -18.55 -8.33 -8.46
CA VAL A 336 -18.10 -9.70 -8.20
C VAL A 336 -17.59 -9.84 -6.77
N TRP A 337 -16.86 -8.85 -6.26
CA TRP A 337 -16.43 -8.83 -4.87
C TRP A 337 -17.61 -8.83 -3.90
N ALA A 338 -18.62 -7.98 -4.13
CA ALA A 338 -19.84 -7.97 -3.34
C ALA A 338 -20.56 -9.33 -3.35
N VAL A 339 -20.66 -9.99 -4.50
CA VAL A 339 -21.25 -11.35 -4.59
C VAL A 339 -20.47 -12.36 -3.74
N PHE A 340 -19.14 -12.33 -3.79
CA PHE A 340 -18.34 -13.21 -2.93
C PHE A 340 -18.46 -12.87 -1.44
N LEU A 341 -18.65 -11.61 -1.08
CA LEU A 341 -18.94 -11.21 0.31
C LEU A 341 -20.29 -11.78 0.78
N LEU A 342 -21.33 -11.75 -0.07
CA LEU A 342 -22.60 -12.41 0.23
C LEU A 342 -22.41 -13.91 0.44
N ALA A 343 -21.69 -14.59 -0.46
CA ALA A 343 -21.42 -16.01 -0.33
C ALA A 343 -20.59 -16.34 0.93
N PHE A 344 -19.66 -15.46 1.31
CA PHE A 344 -18.84 -15.63 2.50
C PHE A 344 -19.68 -15.56 3.77
N ALA A 345 -20.63 -14.62 3.83
CA ALA A 345 -21.53 -14.47 4.97
C ALA A 345 -22.44 -15.69 5.20
N LEU A 346 -22.70 -16.48 4.16
CA LEU A 346 -23.52 -17.69 4.20
C LEU A 346 -22.69 -18.97 4.40
N SER A 347 -21.37 -18.84 4.63
CA SER A 347 -20.47 -19.99 4.75
C SER A 347 -20.37 -20.45 6.20
N GLU A 348 -21.03 -21.57 6.53
CA GLU A 348 -21.00 -22.16 7.88
C GLU A 348 -19.85 -23.18 8.05
N SER A 349 -19.31 -23.71 6.94
CA SER A 349 -18.19 -24.66 6.97
C SER A 349 -16.85 -23.96 6.77
N LEU A 350 -15.84 -24.31 7.58
CA LEU A 350 -14.47 -23.80 7.43
C LEU A 350 -13.94 -23.93 5.99
N ALA A 351 -14.11 -25.10 5.35
CA ALA A 351 -13.63 -25.33 4.00
C ALA A 351 -14.33 -24.43 2.97
N ALA A 352 -15.64 -24.22 3.13
CA ALA A 352 -16.41 -23.31 2.29
C ALA A 352 -15.97 -21.85 2.51
N ALA A 353 -15.83 -21.43 3.76
CA ALA A 353 -15.37 -20.10 4.14
C ALA A 353 -13.95 -19.81 3.64
N MET A 354 -13.04 -20.80 3.66
CA MET A 354 -11.69 -20.67 3.09
C MET A 354 -11.74 -20.49 1.56
N LEU A 355 -12.52 -21.31 0.86
CA LEU A 355 -12.64 -21.24 -0.60
C LEU A 355 -13.25 -19.90 -1.04
N VAL A 356 -14.38 -19.52 -0.44
CA VAL A 356 -15.07 -18.27 -0.75
C VAL A 356 -14.25 -17.07 -0.28
N GLY A 357 -13.59 -17.16 0.87
CA GLY A 357 -12.66 -16.15 1.39
C GLY A 357 -11.49 -15.89 0.43
N ALA A 358 -10.94 -16.94 -0.19
CA ALA A 358 -9.96 -16.76 -1.26
C ALA A 358 -10.56 -16.01 -2.46
N CYS A 359 -11.80 -16.28 -2.85
CA CYS A 359 -12.49 -15.52 -3.90
C CYS A 359 -12.71 -14.04 -3.51
N VAL A 360 -13.07 -13.76 -2.24
CA VAL A 360 -13.17 -12.40 -1.69
C VAL A 360 -11.82 -11.67 -1.81
N GLY A 361 -10.73 -12.32 -1.37
CA GLY A 361 -9.38 -11.76 -1.47
C GLY A 361 -8.97 -11.47 -2.92
N LEU A 362 -9.28 -12.39 -3.84
CA LEU A 362 -9.00 -12.25 -5.28
C LEU A 362 -9.69 -11.02 -5.86
N ALA A 363 -11.00 -10.91 -5.67
CA ALA A 363 -11.78 -9.81 -6.23
C ALA A 363 -11.38 -8.46 -5.62
N GLY A 364 -11.15 -8.40 -4.29
CA GLY A 364 -10.68 -7.20 -3.60
C GLY A 364 -9.30 -6.73 -4.07
N SER A 365 -8.35 -7.65 -4.24
CA SER A 365 -7.01 -7.32 -4.72
C SER A 365 -6.99 -6.87 -6.18
N LEU A 366 -7.79 -7.53 -7.03
CA LEU A 366 -7.97 -7.15 -8.43
C LEU A 366 -8.53 -5.72 -8.53
N MET A 367 -9.60 -5.44 -7.78
CA MET A 367 -10.23 -4.11 -7.73
C MET A 367 -9.26 -3.04 -7.20
N GLY A 368 -8.60 -3.29 -6.06
CA GLY A 368 -7.70 -2.31 -5.44
C GLY A 368 -6.48 -1.98 -6.31
N SER A 369 -5.88 -2.99 -6.93
CA SER A 369 -4.73 -2.81 -7.82
C SER A 369 -5.12 -2.07 -9.09
N LEU A 370 -6.31 -2.36 -9.64
CA LEU A 370 -6.84 -1.67 -10.81
C LEU A 370 -7.18 -0.21 -10.50
N ASN A 371 -7.80 0.06 -9.36
CA ASN A 371 -8.11 1.42 -8.92
C ASN A 371 -6.85 2.27 -8.76
N MET A 372 -5.83 1.74 -8.06
CA MET A 372 -4.53 2.42 -7.91
C MET A 372 -3.87 2.71 -9.26
N SER A 373 -3.98 1.78 -10.22
CA SER A 373 -3.45 1.96 -11.56
C SER A 373 -4.23 3.02 -12.34
N ILE A 374 -5.56 3.03 -12.27
CA ILE A 374 -6.42 4.01 -12.92
C ILE A 374 -6.14 5.41 -12.37
N VAL A 375 -6.03 5.56 -11.05
CA VAL A 375 -5.69 6.86 -10.40
C VAL A 375 -4.35 7.38 -10.92
N GLN A 376 -3.32 6.54 -10.96
CA GLN A 376 -1.99 6.95 -11.45
C GLN A 376 -1.97 7.33 -12.93
N LEU A 377 -2.85 6.71 -13.72
CA LEU A 377 -3.01 6.94 -15.16
C LEU A 377 -3.89 8.15 -15.47
N ALA A 378 -4.90 8.43 -14.66
CA ALA A 378 -5.82 9.55 -14.87
C ALA A 378 -5.21 10.90 -14.45
N VAL A 379 -4.22 10.89 -13.56
CA VAL A 379 -3.63 12.09 -12.97
C VAL A 379 -2.27 12.43 -13.60
N GLY A 380 -2.12 13.69 -14.04
CA GLY A 380 -0.88 14.22 -14.60
C GLY A 380 0.30 14.16 -13.61
N GLN A 381 1.53 14.07 -14.13
CA GLN A 381 2.73 13.84 -13.30
C GLN A 381 2.93 14.91 -12.20
N GLU A 382 2.60 16.16 -12.50
CA GLU A 382 2.81 17.31 -11.60
C GLU A 382 1.94 17.25 -10.32
N ILE A 383 0.74 16.67 -10.42
CA ILE A 383 -0.24 16.62 -9.33
C ILE A 383 -0.42 15.21 -8.75
N ARG A 384 0.20 14.20 -9.35
CA ARG A 384 0.09 12.78 -8.95
C ARG A 384 0.44 12.55 -7.48
N GLY A 385 1.53 13.14 -7.00
CA GLY A 385 1.96 13.00 -5.61
C GLY A 385 0.91 13.51 -4.62
N ARG A 386 0.24 14.62 -4.97
CA ARG A 386 -0.81 15.23 -4.14
C ARG A 386 -2.06 14.35 -4.09
N VAL A 387 -2.50 13.84 -5.24
CA VAL A 387 -3.67 12.94 -5.31
C VAL A 387 -3.41 11.64 -4.53
N MET A 388 -2.22 11.06 -4.66
CA MET A 388 -1.85 9.85 -3.91
C MET A 388 -1.79 10.09 -2.40
N ALA A 389 -1.27 11.25 -1.96
CA ALA A 389 -1.26 11.62 -0.54
C ALA A 389 -2.67 11.74 0.04
N ILE A 390 -3.58 12.40 -0.70
CA ILE A 390 -4.99 12.51 -0.32
C ILE A 390 -5.65 11.13 -0.27
N MET A 391 -5.37 10.25 -1.24
CA MET A 391 -5.91 8.89 -1.24
C MET A 391 -5.48 8.09 -0.01
N MET A 392 -4.20 8.16 0.37
CA MET A 392 -3.68 7.55 1.60
C MET A 392 -4.33 8.16 2.85
N MET A 393 -4.55 9.47 2.86
CA MET A 393 -5.27 10.17 3.93
C MET A 393 -6.72 9.65 4.04
N SER A 394 -7.45 9.56 2.93
CA SER A 394 -8.81 9.00 2.88
C SER A 394 -8.87 7.56 3.40
N HIS A 395 -7.90 6.72 3.05
CA HIS A 395 -7.82 5.35 3.56
C HIS A 395 -7.69 5.31 5.10
N GLY A 396 -7.04 6.30 5.72
CA GLY A 396 -6.97 6.43 7.18
C GLY A 396 -8.32 6.71 7.85
N LEU A 397 -9.30 7.26 7.14
CA LEU A 397 -10.67 7.47 7.62
C LEU A 397 -11.58 6.26 7.38
N SER A 398 -11.20 5.31 6.52
CA SER A 398 -12.00 4.10 6.25
C SER A 398 -12.49 3.34 7.49
N PRO A 399 -11.74 3.26 8.61
CA PRO A 399 -12.20 2.55 9.82
C PRO A 399 -13.43 3.19 10.48
N LEU A 400 -13.72 4.47 10.22
CA LEU A 400 -14.91 5.12 10.77
C LEU A 400 -16.20 4.53 10.21
N GLY A 401 -16.17 4.07 8.95
CA GLY A 401 -17.32 3.39 8.35
C GLY A 401 -17.52 1.96 8.86
N LEU A 402 -16.55 1.39 9.60
CA LEU A 402 -16.70 0.08 10.24
C LEU A 402 -17.52 0.12 11.52
N ILE A 403 -17.61 1.25 12.20
CA ILE A 403 -18.36 1.40 13.46
C ILE A 403 -19.82 0.95 13.32
N PRO A 404 -20.63 1.47 12.37
CA PRO A 404 -22.03 1.04 12.23
C PRO A 404 -22.16 -0.43 11.84
N ILE A 405 -21.22 -0.95 11.04
CA ILE A 405 -21.22 -2.35 10.60
C ILE A 405 -20.90 -3.29 11.77
N SER A 406 -19.96 -2.89 12.61
CA SER A 406 -19.56 -3.66 13.79
C SER A 406 -20.61 -3.58 14.90
N ALA A 407 -21.32 -2.46 15.01
CA ALA A 407 -22.50 -2.35 15.87
C ALA A 407 -23.61 -3.29 15.38
N ALA A 408 -23.86 -3.36 14.07
CA ALA A 408 -24.79 -4.33 13.51
C ALA A 408 -24.32 -5.77 13.77
N ALA A 409 -23.01 -6.04 13.70
CA ALA A 409 -22.44 -7.36 14.00
C ALA A 409 -22.70 -7.77 15.45
N GLU A 410 -22.57 -6.84 16.40
CA GLU A 410 -22.76 -7.08 17.83
C GLU A 410 -24.23 -7.26 18.22
N TYR A 411 -25.14 -6.44 17.68
CA TYR A 411 -26.56 -6.44 18.11
C TYR A 411 -27.47 -7.32 17.25
N VAL A 412 -27.11 -7.59 16.00
CA VAL A 412 -27.96 -8.33 15.05
C VAL A 412 -27.32 -9.65 14.63
N GLY A 413 -26.00 -9.68 14.51
CA GLY A 413 -25.22 -10.86 14.13
C GLY A 413 -24.19 -10.55 13.05
N ILE A 414 -23.08 -11.28 13.09
CA ILE A 414 -21.92 -11.07 12.20
C ILE A 414 -22.28 -11.31 10.74
N GLU A 415 -23.08 -12.34 10.46
CA GLU A 415 -23.55 -12.67 9.11
C GLU A 415 -24.33 -11.50 8.49
N VAL A 416 -25.26 -10.90 9.26
CA VAL A 416 -26.06 -9.75 8.83
C VAL A 416 -25.18 -8.53 8.58
N ALA A 417 -24.16 -8.31 9.40
CA ALA A 417 -23.19 -7.24 9.19
C ALA A 417 -22.38 -7.42 7.91
N ILE A 418 -21.92 -8.64 7.62
CA ILE A 418 -21.18 -8.94 6.38
C ILE A 418 -22.12 -8.81 5.17
N LEU A 419 -23.34 -9.34 5.23
CA LEU A 419 -24.36 -9.17 4.18
C LEU A 419 -24.66 -7.68 3.94
N GLY A 420 -24.88 -6.92 5.01
CA GLY A 420 -25.09 -5.48 4.95
C GLY A 420 -23.92 -4.75 4.30
N SER A 421 -22.69 -5.11 4.64
CA SER A 421 -21.49 -4.53 4.02
C SER A 421 -21.41 -4.82 2.52
N ALA A 422 -21.81 -6.02 2.09
CA ALA A 422 -21.80 -6.40 0.68
C ALA A 422 -22.85 -5.62 -0.13
N VAL A 423 -24.05 -5.44 0.44
CA VAL A 423 -25.11 -4.60 -0.15
C VAL A 423 -24.67 -3.13 -0.21
N LEU A 424 -24.11 -2.59 0.88
CA LEU A 424 -23.61 -1.22 0.93
C LEU A 424 -22.50 -0.98 -0.10
N LEU A 425 -21.60 -1.95 -0.28
CA LEU A 425 -20.56 -1.90 -1.32
C LEU A 425 -21.18 -1.81 -2.72
N ALA A 426 -22.12 -2.70 -3.04
CA ALA A 426 -22.76 -2.74 -4.35
C ALA A 426 -23.59 -1.49 -4.62
N VAL A 427 -24.41 -1.05 -3.67
CA VAL A 427 -25.28 0.14 -3.79
C VAL A 427 -24.45 1.41 -3.90
N SER A 428 -23.42 1.56 -3.06
CA SER A 428 -22.53 2.74 -3.11
C SER A 428 -21.80 2.82 -4.45
N MET A 429 -21.36 1.68 -5.00
CA MET A 429 -20.74 1.65 -6.33
C MET A 429 -21.73 1.89 -7.48
N ALA A 430 -22.97 1.42 -7.36
CA ALA A 430 -24.02 1.75 -8.32
C ALA A 430 -24.29 3.26 -8.34
N LEU A 431 -24.42 3.87 -7.15
CA LEU A 431 -24.60 5.31 -6.99
C LEU A 431 -23.42 6.12 -7.55
N LEU A 432 -22.18 5.73 -7.23
CA LEU A 432 -20.98 6.38 -7.77
C LEU A 432 -20.93 6.25 -9.30
N GLY A 433 -21.29 5.09 -9.85
CA GLY A 433 -21.36 4.90 -11.29
C GLY A 433 -22.45 5.73 -11.98
N ALA A 434 -23.51 6.10 -11.27
CA ALA A 434 -24.57 6.98 -11.76
C ALA A 434 -24.19 8.48 -11.64
N LEU A 435 -23.56 8.87 -10.52
CA LEU A 435 -23.14 10.26 -10.26
C LEU A 435 -21.88 10.68 -11.04
N PHE A 436 -21.04 9.71 -11.39
CA PHE A 436 -19.77 9.89 -12.11
C PHE A 436 -19.66 8.91 -13.29
N PRO A 437 -20.51 9.04 -14.33
CA PRO A 437 -20.51 8.13 -15.47
C PRO A 437 -19.19 8.13 -16.26
N GLU A 438 -18.43 9.23 -16.19
CA GLU A 438 -17.09 9.38 -16.75
C GLU A 438 -16.11 8.32 -16.24
N LEU A 439 -16.26 7.86 -14.99
CA LEU A 439 -15.40 6.82 -14.41
C LEU A 439 -15.51 5.48 -15.14
N ARG A 440 -16.69 5.17 -15.69
CA ARG A 440 -16.90 3.94 -16.48
C ARG A 440 -16.26 4.03 -17.86
N ARG A 441 -16.07 5.23 -18.38
CA ARG A 441 -15.51 5.50 -19.71
C ARG A 441 -13.97 5.55 -19.72
N ILE A 442 -13.32 5.40 -18.57
CA ILE A 442 -11.86 5.39 -18.48
C ILE A 442 -11.31 4.17 -19.21
N ASP A 443 -10.74 4.43 -20.39
CA ASP A 443 -10.18 3.42 -21.30
C ASP A 443 -8.64 3.44 -21.28
N LYS A 444 -8.04 4.64 -21.38
CA LYS A 444 -6.59 4.88 -21.28
C LYS A 444 -6.29 6.12 -20.44
N GLY A 445 -5.17 6.08 -19.71
CA GLY A 445 -4.67 7.22 -18.94
C GLY A 445 -4.39 8.44 -19.80
N HIS A 446 -4.19 9.58 -19.15
CA HIS A 446 -3.81 10.85 -19.78
C HIS A 446 -2.64 10.62 -20.75
N GLY A 447 -2.81 10.98 -22.03
CA GLY A 447 -1.70 11.05 -23.00
C GLY A 447 -1.82 10.30 -24.33
N ARG A 448 -3.01 9.91 -24.79
CA ARG A 448 -3.25 9.82 -26.24
C ARG A 448 -4.46 10.65 -26.57
N GLU A 449 -4.19 11.89 -26.93
CA GLU A 449 -5.14 12.84 -27.48
C GLU A 449 -6.08 12.13 -28.46
N GLU A 450 -7.38 12.38 -28.28
CA GLU A 450 -8.25 12.60 -29.41
C GLU A 450 -7.67 13.82 -30.16
N THR A 451 -6.71 13.60 -31.05
CA THR A 451 -6.52 14.54 -32.15
C THR A 451 -7.83 14.48 -32.94
N PRO A 452 -8.57 15.58 -33.09
CA PRO A 452 -9.75 15.59 -33.94
C PRO A 452 -9.27 15.19 -35.33
N ALA A 453 -9.76 14.05 -35.82
CA ALA A 453 -9.54 13.64 -37.20
C ALA A 453 -10.25 14.67 -38.09
N GLY A 454 -9.53 15.69 -38.54
CA GLY A 454 -10.05 16.61 -39.53
C GLY A 454 -9.48 18.02 -39.53
N VAL A 455 -8.15 18.20 -39.60
CA VAL A 455 -7.54 19.30 -40.39
C VAL A 455 -6.11 18.88 -40.78
N ALA A 456 -5.97 18.07 -41.84
CA ALA A 456 -4.69 17.90 -42.53
C ALA A 456 -4.94 17.48 -43.98
N SER A 457 -5.37 18.43 -44.80
CA SER A 457 -5.28 18.35 -46.25
C SER A 457 -5.48 19.75 -46.85
N ASP A 458 -4.50 20.65 -46.70
CA ASP A 458 -4.20 21.62 -47.76
C ASP A 458 -2.91 22.43 -47.47
N ALA A 459 -1.74 21.79 -47.54
CA ALA A 459 -0.46 22.52 -47.58
C ALA A 459 0.63 21.59 -48.10
N GLY A 460 0.51 21.13 -49.34
CA GLY A 460 1.47 20.20 -49.92
C GLY A 460 1.35 19.98 -51.42
N GLN A 461 0.88 20.97 -52.18
CA GLN A 461 0.90 20.93 -53.65
C GLN A 461 1.08 22.34 -54.26
N VAL A 462 2.20 23.00 -53.99
CA VAL A 462 2.78 23.97 -54.92
C VAL A 462 4.29 23.84 -54.80
N GLU A 463 5.01 23.86 -55.92
CA GLU A 463 6.46 23.67 -56.07
C GLU A 463 6.95 22.22 -56.18
N ARG A 464 6.69 21.63 -57.35
CA ARG A 464 7.73 20.99 -58.17
C ARG A 464 7.16 20.60 -59.53
N GLY A 465 7.66 21.22 -60.58
CA GLY A 465 7.54 20.70 -61.94
C GLY A 465 7.08 21.73 -62.97
N ARG A 466 8.00 22.57 -63.44
CA ARG A 466 8.13 22.93 -64.86
C ARG A 466 9.44 23.70 -65.11
N SER A 467 10.46 22.93 -65.44
CA SER A 467 11.57 23.36 -66.30
C SER A 467 11.95 22.15 -67.13
N THR A 468 11.52 22.13 -68.39
CA THR A 468 12.17 21.54 -69.58
C THR A 468 11.21 21.61 -70.78
N ALA A 469 11.77 22.08 -71.90
CA ALA A 469 11.21 22.29 -73.25
C ALA A 469 10.33 23.53 -73.45
#